data_AF-K1KMY7-F1
#
_entry.id   AF-K1KMY7-F1
#
_cell.length_a   1.000
_cell.length_b   1.000
_cell.length_c   1.000
_cell.angle_alpha   90.00
_cell.angle_beta   90.00
_cell.angle_gamma   90.00
#
_symmetry.space_group_name_H-M   'P 1'
#
loop_
_entity.id
_entity.type
_entity.pdbx_description
1 polymer ?
#
loop_
_entity_poly.entity_id
_entity_poly.type
_entity_poly.pdbx_seq_one_letter_code
_entity_poly.pdbx_strand_id
1 'polypeptide(L)'
;MKFLSWKGISIYLTIILFLLIFIQILDWNKGNDKEAQYAVELEKAYIDLVDFQTYILNDEVQIDDNRHVLTMYEKNFQYQLSMFIDIFGNKKVDDLNLFDSYKQIDEALSSFYEAENAEQQGQAHEQLIDAKHALFTILNDLK
;
A
#
# COMPACT_ATOMS: atom_id res chain seq x y z
N MET A 1 -7.30 59.78 3.06
CA MET A 1 -6.80 58.39 3.19
C MET A 1 -6.63 58.09 4.68
N LYS A 2 -7.57 57.39 5.30
CA LYS A 2 -7.54 57.10 6.74
C LYS A 2 -6.60 55.92 7.01
N PHE A 3 -5.52 56.22 7.73
CA PHE A 3 -4.72 55.34 8.59
C PHE A 3 -4.75 53.83 8.28
N LEU A 4 -3.79 53.37 7.49
CA LEU A 4 -3.17 52.07 7.71
C LEU A 4 -2.42 52.13 9.06
N SER A 5 -3.15 52.04 10.17
CA SER A 5 -2.52 51.92 11.48
C SER A 5 -1.79 50.59 11.56
N TRP A 6 -0.61 50.56 12.18
CA TRP A 6 0.18 49.34 12.37
C TRP A 6 -0.64 48.20 13.04
N LYS A 7 -1.63 48.56 13.87
CA LYS A 7 -2.59 47.63 14.47
C LYS A 7 -3.53 46.98 13.46
N GLY A 8 -3.97 47.73 12.44
CA GLY A 8 -4.76 47.17 11.33
C GLY A 8 -3.93 46.22 10.48
N ILE A 9 -2.69 46.62 10.16
CA ILE A 9 -1.74 45.79 9.40
C ILE A 9 -1.46 44.47 10.14
N SER A 10 -1.23 44.51 11.47
CA SER A 10 -0.98 43.29 12.24
C SER A 10 -2.19 42.36 12.28
N ILE A 11 -3.41 42.89 12.38
CA ILE A 11 -4.64 42.08 12.34
C ILE A 11 -4.77 41.35 11.00
N TYR A 12 -4.56 42.06 9.88
CA TYR A 12 -4.63 41.42 8.56
C TYR A 12 -3.52 40.38 8.35
N LEU A 13 -2.30 40.65 8.83
CA LEU A 13 -1.19 39.67 8.80
C LEU A 13 -1.51 38.42 9.60
N THR A 14 -2.07 38.55 10.80
CA THR A 14 -2.50 37.40 11.63
C THR A 14 -3.59 36.59 10.93
N ILE A 15 -4.56 37.24 10.28
CA ILE A 15 -5.62 36.54 9.52
C ILE A 15 -5.03 35.76 8.35
N ILE A 16 -4.11 36.36 7.59
CA ILE A 16 -3.43 35.69 6.47
C ILE A 16 -2.63 34.47 6.97
N LEU A 17 -1.90 34.63 8.08
CA LEU A 17 -1.12 33.54 8.67
C LEU A 17 -2.02 32.38 9.13
N PHE A 18 -3.16 32.70 9.73
CA PHE A 18 -4.14 31.71 10.16
C PHE A 18 -4.77 30.97 8.96
N LEU A 19 -5.06 31.68 7.87
CA LEU A 19 -5.56 31.07 6.63
C LEU A 19 -4.52 30.14 6.00
N LEU A 20 -3.24 30.51 5.99
CA LEU A 20 -2.17 29.66 5.48
C LEU A 20 -2.02 28.37 6.30
N ILE A 21 -2.04 28.48 7.63
CA ILE A 21 -2.02 27.33 8.54
C ILE A 21 -3.26 26.45 8.30
N PHE A 22 -4.44 27.05 8.14
CA PHE A 22 -5.68 26.32 7.92
C PHE A 22 -5.68 25.57 6.58
N ILE A 23 -5.16 26.18 5.50
CA ILE A 23 -4.98 25.52 4.20
C ILE A 23 -3.99 24.36 4.34
N GLN A 24 -2.85 24.57 5.03
CA GLN A 24 -1.88 23.50 5.28
C GLN A 24 -2.48 22.32 6.06
N ILE A 25 -3.31 22.60 7.07
CA ILE A 25 -4.00 21.55 7.84
C ILE A 25 -5.05 20.83 6.98
N LEU A 26 -5.82 21.54 6.16
CA LEU A 26 -6.80 20.92 5.25
C LEU A 26 -6.14 20.05 4.18
N ASP A 27 -5.04 20.52 3.60
CA ASP A 27 -4.28 19.74 2.61
C ASP A 27 -3.61 18.52 3.25
N TRP A 28 -3.12 18.64 4.49
CA TRP A 28 -2.60 17.51 5.25
C TRP A 28 -3.68 16.47 5.57
N ASN A 29 -4.85 16.90 6.05
CA ASN A 29 -5.97 16.00 6.32
C ASN A 29 -6.43 15.27 5.05
N LYS A 30 -6.52 15.96 3.90
CA LYS A 30 -6.82 15.32 2.61
C LYS A 30 -5.73 14.32 2.18
N GLY A 31 -4.47 14.57 2.53
CA GLY A 31 -3.37 13.64 2.32
C GLY A 31 -3.52 12.37 3.15
N ASN A 32 -3.78 12.52 4.46
CA ASN A 32 -3.99 11.40 5.37
C ASN A 32 -5.24 10.58 5.00
N ASP A 33 -6.35 11.24 4.62
CA ASP A 33 -7.58 10.56 4.19
C ASP A 33 -7.35 9.70 2.94
N LYS A 34 -6.52 10.17 2.01
CA LYS A 34 -6.12 9.40 0.82
C LYS A 34 -5.19 8.26 1.20
N GLU A 35 -4.20 8.52 2.04
CA GLU A 35 -3.25 7.50 2.49
C GLU A 35 -3.97 6.31 3.14
N ALA A 36 -4.91 6.58 4.05
CA ALA A 36 -5.75 5.57 4.69
C ALA A 36 -6.63 4.80 3.68
N GLN A 37 -7.22 5.49 2.70
CA GLN A 37 -7.99 4.85 1.63
C GLN A 37 -7.15 3.88 0.80
N TYR A 38 -5.97 4.32 0.35
CA TYR A 38 -5.05 3.48 -0.39
C TYR A 38 -4.54 2.29 0.44
N ALA A 39 -4.33 2.47 1.75
CA ALA A 39 -3.95 1.37 2.65
C ALA A 39 -5.04 0.29 2.73
N VAL A 40 -6.32 0.69 2.76
CA VAL A 40 -7.46 -0.26 2.72
C VAL A 40 -7.55 -0.98 1.36
N GLU A 41 -7.30 -0.28 0.25
CA GLU A 41 -7.29 -0.90 -1.08
C GLU A 41 -6.15 -1.90 -1.24
N LEU A 42 -4.96 -1.58 -0.74
CA LEU A 42 -3.82 -2.50 -0.70
C LEU A 42 -4.11 -3.77 0.09
N GLU A 43 -4.77 -3.64 1.25
CA GLU A 43 -5.15 -4.80 2.07
C GLU A 43 -6.09 -5.73 1.30
N LYS A 44 -7.09 -5.17 0.60
CA LYS A 44 -8.02 -5.95 -0.22
C LYS A 44 -7.32 -6.64 -1.38
N ALA A 45 -6.48 -5.90 -2.11
CA ALA A 45 -5.71 -6.44 -3.22
C ALA A 45 -4.78 -7.58 -2.79
N TYR A 46 -4.23 -7.51 -1.57
CA TYR A 46 -3.44 -8.60 -0.99
C TYR A 46 -4.28 -9.84 -0.70
N ILE A 47 -5.45 -9.67 -0.10
CA ILE A 47 -6.37 -10.78 0.19
C ILE A 47 -6.80 -11.45 -1.12
N ASP A 48 -7.22 -10.66 -2.11
CA ASP A 48 -7.64 -11.18 -3.42
C ASP A 48 -6.52 -11.99 -4.10
N LEU A 49 -5.26 -11.55 -3.97
CA LEU A 49 -4.08 -12.26 -4.47
C LEU A 49 -3.88 -13.62 -3.79
N VAL A 50 -3.95 -13.66 -2.45
CA VAL A 50 -3.77 -14.89 -1.66
C VAL A 50 -4.92 -15.86 -1.94
N ASP A 51 -6.16 -15.39 -1.98
CA ASP A 51 -7.34 -16.21 -2.30
C ASP A 51 -7.21 -16.79 -3.71
N PHE A 52 -6.77 -15.98 -4.68
CA PHE A 52 -6.51 -16.44 -6.04
C PHE A 52 -5.49 -17.58 -6.09
N GLN A 53 -4.35 -17.42 -5.42
CA GLN A 53 -3.35 -18.49 -5.30
C GLN A 53 -3.88 -19.75 -4.62
N THR A 54 -4.76 -19.59 -3.62
CA THR A 54 -5.42 -20.72 -2.96
C THR A 54 -6.29 -21.50 -3.96
N TYR A 55 -7.04 -20.81 -4.82
CA TYR A 55 -7.83 -21.47 -5.87
C TYR A 55 -6.97 -22.23 -6.88
N ILE A 56 -5.77 -21.71 -7.19
CA ILE A 56 -4.82 -22.40 -8.06
C ILE A 56 -4.31 -23.69 -7.40
N LEU A 57 -3.92 -23.62 -6.13
CA LEU A 57 -3.44 -24.79 -5.37
C LEU A 57 -4.51 -25.89 -5.23
N ASN A 58 -5.79 -25.50 -5.22
CA ASN A 58 -6.92 -26.43 -5.13
C ASN A 58 -7.37 -26.99 -6.49
N ASP A 59 -6.62 -26.74 -7.58
CA ASP A 59 -6.98 -27.10 -8.96
C ASP A 59 -8.33 -26.49 -9.43
N GLU A 60 -8.77 -25.38 -8.82
CA GLU A 60 -10.04 -24.71 -9.13
C GLU A 60 -9.91 -23.69 -10.27
N VAL A 61 -8.69 -23.46 -10.78
CA VAL A 61 -8.36 -22.52 -11.87
C VAL A 61 -7.72 -23.27 -13.04
N GLN A 62 -8.19 -23.02 -14.27
CA GLN A 62 -7.59 -23.61 -15.48
C GLN A 62 -6.18 -23.06 -15.70
N ILE A 63 -5.18 -23.94 -15.68
CA ILE A 63 -3.80 -23.66 -16.07
C ILE A 63 -3.69 -23.76 -17.61
N ASP A 64 -2.99 -22.84 -18.27
CA ASP A 64 -2.83 -22.89 -19.73
C ASP A 64 -1.93 -24.05 -20.19
N ASP A 65 -1.87 -24.29 -21.51
CA ASP A 65 -1.08 -25.37 -22.11
C ASP A 65 0.45 -25.28 -21.85
N ASN A 66 0.94 -24.14 -21.35
CA ASN A 66 2.33 -23.92 -20.94
C ASN A 66 2.56 -24.08 -19.43
N ARG A 67 1.55 -24.54 -18.68
CA ARG A 67 1.53 -24.58 -17.21
C ARG A 67 1.60 -23.19 -16.55
N HIS A 68 1.38 -22.12 -17.30
CA HIS A 68 1.27 -20.81 -16.68
C HIS A 68 -0.13 -20.69 -16.07
N VAL A 69 -0.14 -20.50 -14.76
CA VAL A 69 -1.30 -20.03 -14.01
C VAL A 69 -1.85 -18.79 -14.71
N LEU A 70 -3.15 -18.77 -15.04
CA LEU A 70 -3.82 -17.57 -15.54
C LEU A 70 -3.47 -16.40 -14.61
N THR A 71 -2.66 -15.44 -15.06
CA THR A 71 -2.22 -14.36 -14.18
C THR A 71 -3.41 -13.45 -13.87
N MET A 72 -4.01 -13.55 -12.68
CA MET A 72 -4.65 -12.38 -12.10
C MET A 72 -3.55 -11.34 -12.02
N TYR A 73 -3.71 -10.22 -12.74
CA TYR A 73 -2.67 -9.24 -13.06
C TYR A 73 -1.66 -9.08 -11.89
N GLU A 74 -0.56 -9.83 -11.91
CA GLU A 74 0.49 -9.87 -10.88
C GLU A 74 1.09 -8.46 -10.69
N LYS A 75 1.07 -7.72 -11.80
CA LYS A 75 1.34 -6.30 -11.92
C LYS A 75 0.35 -5.38 -11.20
N ASN A 76 -0.72 -5.85 -10.54
CA ASN A 76 -1.65 -4.97 -9.87
C ASN A 76 -1.26 -4.76 -8.42
N PHE A 77 -1.09 -5.83 -7.62
CA PHE A 77 -0.71 -5.67 -6.22
C PHE A 77 0.70 -5.06 -6.07
N GLN A 78 1.72 -5.65 -6.72
CA GLN A 78 3.10 -5.15 -6.61
C GLN A 78 3.25 -3.72 -7.12
N TYR A 79 2.54 -3.37 -8.19
CA TYR A 79 2.50 -1.99 -8.70
C TYR A 79 1.76 -1.04 -7.76
N GLN A 80 0.62 -1.45 -7.18
CA GLN A 80 -0.09 -0.66 -6.19
C GLN A 80 0.78 -0.40 -4.96
N LEU A 81 1.51 -1.41 -4.48
CA LEU A 81 2.41 -1.29 -3.33
C LEU A 81 3.62 -0.39 -3.65
N SER A 82 4.24 -0.55 -4.82
CA SER A 82 5.30 0.35 -5.29
C SER A 82 4.79 1.79 -5.41
N MET A 83 3.63 2.00 -6.05
CA MET A 83 3.04 3.32 -6.21
C MET A 83 2.71 3.96 -4.86
N PHE A 84 2.23 3.17 -3.89
CA PHE A 84 2.00 3.65 -2.55
C PHE A 84 3.30 4.15 -1.91
N ILE A 85 4.38 3.36 -1.98
CA ILE A 85 5.70 3.75 -1.47
C ILE A 85 6.19 5.02 -2.16
N ASP A 86 5.99 5.16 -3.47
CA ASP A 86 6.41 6.34 -4.24
C ASP A 86 5.62 7.60 -3.86
N ILE A 87 4.31 7.48 -3.62
CA ILE A 87 3.43 8.62 -3.30
C ILE A 87 3.53 9.02 -1.83
N PHE A 88 3.50 8.05 -0.91
CA PHE A 88 3.37 8.30 0.53
C PHE A 88 4.66 8.06 1.31
N GLY A 89 5.67 7.45 0.69
CA GLY A 89 6.96 7.12 1.29
C GLY A 89 7.00 5.74 1.94
N ASN A 90 8.21 5.26 2.27
CA ASN A 90 8.41 3.99 2.95
C ASN A 90 8.00 4.07 4.44
N LYS A 91 6.79 3.60 4.76
CA LYS A 91 6.23 3.58 6.12
C LYS A 91 6.89 2.53 6.99
N LYS A 92 6.95 2.81 8.30
CA LYS A 92 7.61 1.96 9.30
C LYS A 92 6.80 1.89 10.58
N VAL A 93 6.73 0.70 11.16
CA VAL A 93 6.17 0.43 12.49
C VAL A 93 7.15 -0.48 13.22
N ASP A 94 7.70 -0.03 14.34
CA ASP A 94 8.80 -0.69 15.05
C ASP A 94 9.97 -1.04 14.09
N ASP A 95 10.32 -2.32 13.99
CA ASP A 95 11.37 -2.84 13.10
C ASP A 95 10.86 -3.17 11.69
N LEU A 96 9.54 -3.08 11.45
CA LEU A 96 8.89 -3.43 10.18
C LEU A 96 8.89 -2.22 9.24
N ASN A 97 9.11 -2.45 7.95
CA ASN A 97 8.93 -1.41 6.93
C ASN A 97 8.34 -1.94 5.62
N LEU A 98 7.72 -1.01 4.90
CA LEU A 98 6.89 -1.31 3.73
C LEU A 98 7.74 -1.79 2.55
N PHE A 99 8.96 -1.26 2.40
CA PHE A 99 9.88 -1.67 1.33
C PHE A 99 10.43 -3.09 1.53
N ASP A 100 10.75 -3.49 2.77
CA ASP A 100 11.15 -4.86 3.05
C ASP A 100 9.97 -5.84 2.86
N SER A 101 8.76 -5.42 3.23
CA SER A 101 7.53 -6.19 2.96
C SER A 101 7.32 -6.36 1.44
N TYR A 102 7.52 -5.29 0.67
CA TYR A 102 7.46 -5.33 -0.80
C TYR A 102 8.41 -6.39 -1.37
N LYS A 103 9.69 -6.41 -0.92
CA LYS A 103 10.69 -7.38 -1.37
C LYS A 103 10.31 -8.82 -1.02
N GLN A 104 9.90 -9.05 0.22
CA GLN A 104 9.51 -10.40 0.67
C GLN A 104 8.34 -10.94 -0.16
N ILE A 105 7.34 -10.10 -0.44
CA ILE A 105 6.19 -10.50 -1.26
C ILE A 105 6.63 -10.74 -2.71
N ASP A 106 7.54 -9.93 -3.26
CA ASP A 106 8.07 -10.09 -4.64
C ASP A 106 8.84 -11.41 -4.80
N GLU A 107 9.68 -11.75 -3.82
CA GLU A 107 10.42 -13.02 -3.77
C GLU A 107 9.47 -14.22 -3.68
N ALA A 108 8.45 -14.15 -2.82
CA ALA A 108 7.49 -15.23 -2.65
C ALA A 108 6.56 -15.39 -3.86
N LEU A 109 6.16 -14.29 -4.52
CA LEU A 109 5.43 -14.35 -5.78
C LEU A 109 6.25 -14.99 -6.88
N SER A 110 7.49 -14.53 -7.07
CA SER A 110 8.40 -15.10 -8.08
C SER A 110 8.57 -16.61 -7.85
N SER A 111 8.78 -17.02 -6.59
CA SER A 111 8.89 -18.43 -6.20
C SER A 111 7.62 -19.24 -6.49
N PHE A 112 6.44 -18.65 -6.31
CA PHE A 112 5.16 -19.31 -6.60
C PHE A 112 4.97 -19.55 -8.10
N TYR A 113 5.38 -18.61 -8.96
CA TYR A 113 5.22 -18.72 -10.41
C TYR A 113 6.30 -19.56 -11.08
N GLU A 114 7.52 -19.57 -10.52
CA GLU A 114 8.64 -20.38 -11.02
C GLU A 114 8.65 -21.82 -10.46
N ALA A 115 7.74 -22.15 -9.54
CA ALA A 115 7.64 -23.48 -8.93
C ALA A 115 7.46 -24.59 -9.98
N GLU A 116 8.28 -25.63 -9.90
CA GLU A 116 8.24 -26.76 -10.84
C GLU A 116 7.18 -27.81 -10.45
N ASN A 117 6.67 -27.74 -9.22
CA ASN A 117 5.69 -28.68 -8.67
C ASN A 117 4.80 -28.02 -7.58
N ALA A 118 3.69 -28.68 -7.27
CA ALA A 118 2.68 -28.19 -6.33
C ALA A 118 3.21 -28.02 -4.89
N GLU A 119 4.21 -28.81 -4.47
CA GLU A 119 4.80 -28.69 -3.14
C GLU A 119 5.61 -27.39 -3.00
N GLN A 120 6.43 -27.07 -4.00
CA GLN A 120 7.15 -25.80 -4.08
C GLN A 120 6.20 -24.60 -4.16
N GLN A 121 5.13 -24.75 -4.95
CA GLN A 121 4.10 -23.71 -5.08
C GLN A 121 3.35 -23.47 -3.76
N GLY A 122 3.04 -24.54 -3.02
CA GLY A 122 2.46 -24.45 -1.68
C GLY A 122 3.38 -23.78 -0.66
N GLN A 123 4.69 -24.09 -0.69
CA GLN A 123 5.67 -23.42 0.18
C GLN A 123 5.78 -21.92 -0.11
N ALA A 124 5.80 -21.53 -1.38
CA ALA A 124 5.81 -20.12 -1.76
C ALA A 124 4.52 -19.39 -1.35
N HIS A 125 3.38 -20.08 -1.39
CA HIS A 125 2.12 -19.55 -0.90
C HIS A 125 2.10 -19.35 0.62
N GLU A 126 2.66 -20.28 1.39
CA GLU A 126 2.83 -20.11 2.85
C GLU A 126 3.70 -18.91 3.18
N GLN A 127 4.78 -18.68 2.42
CA GLN A 127 5.62 -17.47 2.57
C GLN A 127 4.83 -16.18 2.34
N LEU A 128 3.90 -16.17 1.38
CA LEU A 128 2.96 -15.06 1.19
C LEU A 128 2.02 -14.92 2.38
N ILE A 129 1.45 -16.00 2.90
CA ILE A 129 0.60 -15.91 4.10
C ILE A 129 1.38 -15.31 5.29
N ASP A 130 2.64 -15.70 5.48
CA ASP A 130 3.47 -15.19 6.57
C ASP A 130 3.85 -13.71 6.39
N ALA A 131 4.16 -13.28 5.16
CA ALA A 131 4.46 -11.90 4.83
C ALA A 131 3.29 -10.93 5.11
N LYS A 132 2.06 -11.46 5.15
CA LYS A 132 0.84 -10.71 5.49
C LYS A 132 0.98 -9.95 6.80
N HIS A 133 1.57 -10.57 7.82
CA HIS A 133 1.63 -9.98 9.15
C HIS A 133 2.35 -8.63 9.12
N ALA A 134 3.56 -8.60 8.53
CA ALA A 134 4.36 -7.38 8.46
C ALA A 134 3.65 -6.27 7.68
N LEU A 135 3.10 -6.61 6.52
CA LEU A 135 2.35 -5.67 5.69
C LEU A 135 1.13 -5.11 6.43
N PHE A 136 0.31 -5.98 7.03
CA PHE A 136 -0.96 -5.57 7.64
C PHE A 136 -0.75 -4.78 8.94
N THR A 137 0.30 -5.07 9.71
CA THR A 137 0.68 -4.24 10.85
C THR A 137 0.93 -2.81 10.41
N ILE A 138 1.69 -2.61 9.32
CA ILE A 138 1.98 -1.28 8.78
C ILE A 138 0.69 -0.65 8.24
N LEU A 139 -0.07 -1.34 7.39
CA LEU A 139 -1.28 -0.78 6.78
C LEU A 139 -2.35 -0.41 7.81
N ASN A 140 -2.43 -1.13 8.94
CA ASN A 140 -3.38 -0.82 10.01
C ASN A 140 -2.98 0.40 10.85
N ASP A 141 -1.69 0.72 10.96
CA ASP A 141 -1.21 1.94 11.62
C ASP A 141 -1.56 3.21 10.82
N LEU A 142 -1.78 3.06 9.50
CA LEU A 142 -2.10 4.15 8.59
C LEU A 142 -3.61 4.48 8.50
N LYS A 143 -4.46 3.76 9.23
CA LYS A 143 -5.93 3.93 9.24
C LYS A 143 -6.39 4.62 10.51
#